data_AF-T0CF52-F1
#
_entry.id   AF-T0CF52-F1
#
_cell.length_a   1.000
_cell.length_b   1.000
_cell.length_c   1.000
_cell.angle_alpha   90.00
_cell.angle_beta   90.00
_cell.angle_gamma   90.00
#
_symmetry.space_group_name_H-M   'P 1'
#
loop_
_entity.id
_entity.type
_entity.pdbx_description
1 polymer ?
#
loop_
_entity_poly.entity_id
_entity_poly.type
_entity_poly.pdbx_seq_one_letter_code
_entity_poly.pdbx_strand_id
1 'polypeptide(L)'
;MSKLISVIFLAVIAMNVSAKEIILNGDLLDSQSFRGRIFKVIITEQNEEIELVNEYFEAQSCEDGQFALKQQGLGKYKLEAVLNCKNWVDEPRQLKVCPEIFAPVCGAVSGIDGEAYISFPNSCELYRAKAIYVNEGRCE
;
A
#
# COMPACT_ATOMS: atom_id res chain seq x y z
N MET A 1 -9.90 4.73 61.97
CA MET A 1 -10.25 4.38 60.58
C MET A 1 -10.38 5.66 59.78
N SER A 2 -9.38 6.06 59.01
CA SER A 2 -9.52 7.14 58.04
C SER A 2 -8.82 6.72 56.76
N LYS A 3 -9.59 6.69 55.66
CA LYS A 3 -9.25 6.06 54.39
C LYS A 3 -8.28 6.95 53.62
N LEU A 4 -7.08 6.43 53.33
CA LEU A 4 -6.17 6.97 52.32
C LEU A 4 -6.80 6.76 50.93
N ILE A 5 -7.28 7.82 50.32
CA ILE A 5 -7.68 7.83 48.90
C ILE A 5 -6.42 8.14 48.10
N SER A 6 -5.74 7.10 47.63
CA SER A 6 -4.63 7.22 46.69
C SER A 6 -5.20 7.43 45.29
N VAL A 7 -5.22 8.68 44.83
CA VAL A 7 -5.57 9.01 43.44
C VAL A 7 -4.31 8.83 42.60
N ILE A 8 -4.19 7.67 41.95
CA ILE A 8 -3.15 7.42 40.94
C ILE A 8 -3.57 8.20 39.69
N PHE A 9 -2.94 9.36 39.47
CA PHE A 9 -2.99 10.07 38.20
C PHE A 9 -2.22 9.24 37.17
N LEU A 10 -2.93 8.43 36.38
CA LEU A 10 -2.41 7.85 35.15
C LEU A 10 -2.18 9.00 34.16
N ALA A 11 -0.96 9.51 34.14
CA ALA A 11 -0.49 10.39 33.08
C ALA A 11 -0.48 9.57 31.77
N VAL A 12 -1.55 9.69 30.99
CA VAL A 12 -1.55 9.26 29.60
C VAL A 12 -0.63 10.22 28.86
N ILE A 13 0.64 9.84 28.73
CA ILE A 13 1.60 10.53 27.88
C ILE A 13 1.12 10.27 26.45
N ALA A 14 0.32 11.19 25.91
CA ALA A 14 0.05 11.27 24.50
C ALA A 14 1.38 11.62 23.81
N MET A 15 2.14 10.59 23.44
CA MET A 15 3.26 10.76 22.53
C MET A 15 2.67 11.26 21.22
N ASN A 16 2.79 12.56 20.96
CA ASN A 16 2.63 13.11 19.63
C ASN A 16 3.74 12.51 18.76
N VAL A 17 3.44 11.37 18.14
CA VAL A 17 4.28 10.80 17.10
C VAL A 17 4.18 11.76 15.93
N SER A 18 5.06 12.76 15.90
CA SER A 18 5.28 13.55 14.70
C SER A 18 5.73 12.55 13.64
N ALA A 19 4.84 12.25 12.70
CA ALA A 19 5.11 11.31 11.61
C ALA A 19 6.34 11.81 10.85
N LYS A 20 7.47 11.10 11.02
CA LYS A 20 8.73 11.46 10.41
C LYS A 20 8.64 11.15 8.91
N GLU A 21 8.96 12.15 8.09
CA GLU A 21 9.22 11.94 6.67
C GLU A 21 10.60 11.32 6.50
N ILE A 22 10.67 10.27 5.69
CA ILE A 22 11.87 9.47 5.45
C ILE A 22 12.08 9.40 3.95
N ILE A 23 13.29 9.65 3.50
CA ILE A 23 13.68 9.44 2.11
C ILE A 23 14.46 8.13 2.04
N LEU A 24 14.05 7.22 1.16
CA LEU A 24 14.72 5.95 0.91
C LEU A 24 15.06 5.80 -0.56
N ASN A 25 16.20 5.16 -0.83
CA ASN A 25 16.57 4.70 -2.16
C ASN A 25 16.32 3.19 -2.25
N GLY A 26 15.94 2.70 -3.43
CA GLY A 26 15.74 1.27 -3.68
C GLY A 26 14.79 1.03 -4.86
N ASP A 27 14.14 -0.13 -4.84
CA ASP A 27 13.21 -0.56 -5.87
C ASP A 27 11.78 -0.63 -5.32
N LEU A 28 10.85 0.08 -5.94
CA LEU A 28 9.42 0.00 -5.68
C LEU A 28 8.82 -1.09 -6.56
N LEU A 29 8.46 -2.22 -5.95
CA LEU A 29 8.03 -3.43 -6.67
C LEU A 29 6.67 -3.92 -6.15
N ASP A 30 5.98 -4.67 -7.00
CA ASP A 30 4.79 -5.42 -6.60
C ASP A 30 5.19 -6.70 -5.85
N SER A 31 4.56 -6.93 -4.70
CA SER A 31 4.62 -8.17 -3.91
C SER A 31 3.23 -8.77 -3.78
N GLN A 32 3.14 -10.10 -3.64
CA GLN A 32 1.86 -10.81 -3.58
C GLN A 32 1.74 -11.59 -2.27
N SER A 33 0.66 -11.34 -1.54
CA SER A 33 0.28 -12.14 -0.38
C SER A 33 -0.23 -13.51 -0.80
N PHE A 34 -0.21 -14.47 0.13
CA PHE A 34 -0.83 -15.78 -0.06
C PHE A 34 -2.31 -15.72 -0.43
N ARG A 35 -3.02 -14.64 -0.06
CA ARG A 35 -4.44 -14.43 -0.40
C ARG A 35 -4.65 -13.80 -1.78
N GLY A 36 -3.59 -13.63 -2.57
CA GLY A 36 -3.64 -12.98 -3.88
C GLY A 36 -3.73 -11.47 -3.83
N ARG A 37 -3.73 -10.86 -2.64
CA ARG A 37 -3.60 -9.39 -2.54
C ARG A 37 -2.21 -9.00 -3.02
N ILE A 38 -2.15 -8.05 -3.95
CA ILE A 38 -0.91 -7.46 -4.44
C ILE A 38 -0.73 -6.16 -3.66
N PHE A 39 0.48 -5.87 -3.24
CA PHE A 39 0.82 -4.64 -2.55
C PHE A 39 2.20 -4.17 -3.00
N LYS A 40 2.47 -2.89 -2.85
CA LYS A 40 3.80 -2.35 -3.15
C LYS A 40 4.74 -2.53 -1.95
N VAL A 41 5.98 -2.87 -2.25
CA VAL A 41 7.08 -2.89 -1.28
C VAL A 41 8.23 -2.06 -1.82
N ILE A 42 9.05 -1.51 -0.93
CA ILE A 42 10.36 -0.98 -1.31
C ILE A 42 11.43 -1.96 -0.87
N ILE A 43 12.23 -2.44 -1.82
CA ILE A 43 13.46 -3.18 -1.55
C ILE A 43 14.60 -2.18 -1.51
N THR A 44 15.15 -1.93 -0.32
CA THR A 44 16.27 -1.00 -0.15
C THR A 44 17.56 -1.53 -0.80
N GLU A 45 18.55 -0.65 -0.98
CA GLU A 45 19.90 -1.04 -1.43
C GLU A 45 20.57 -2.10 -0.51
N GLN A 46 20.13 -2.19 0.75
CA GLN A 46 20.59 -3.20 1.72
C GLN A 46 19.79 -4.50 1.66
N ASN A 47 18.88 -4.66 0.70
CA ASN A 47 17.92 -5.77 0.56
C ASN A 47 16.93 -5.89 1.74
N GLU A 48 16.71 -4.82 2.49
CA GLU A 48 15.60 -4.76 3.45
C GLU A 48 14.29 -4.47 2.72
N GLU A 49 13.25 -5.24 3.05
CA GLU A 49 11.89 -5.06 2.53
C GLU A 49 11.09 -4.13 3.45
N ILE A 50 10.59 -3.04 2.88
CA ILE A 50 9.75 -2.07 3.56
C ILE A 50 8.32 -2.21 3.03
N GLU A 51 7.45 -2.72 3.89
CA GLU A 51 6.02 -2.85 3.59
C GLU A 51 5.33 -1.48 3.61
N LEU A 52 4.57 -1.20 2.55
CA LEU A 52 3.81 0.03 2.41
C LEU A 52 2.35 -0.19 2.79
N VAL A 53 1.80 0.69 3.64
CA VAL A 53 0.41 0.60 4.11
C VAL A 53 -0.59 1.18 3.11
N ASN A 54 -0.15 1.97 2.14
CA ASN A 54 -0.99 2.30 1.00
C ASN A 54 -0.97 1.08 0.07
N GLU A 55 -1.83 0.12 0.43
CA GLU A 55 -1.89 -1.24 -0.15
C GLU A 55 -2.04 -1.23 -1.67
N TYR A 56 -2.56 -0.15 -2.27
CA TYR A 56 -2.68 0.02 -3.70
C TYR A 56 -2.44 1.48 -4.07
N PHE A 57 -1.29 1.77 -4.66
CA PHE A 57 -1.08 3.04 -5.34
C PHE A 57 -0.74 2.75 -6.80
N GLU A 58 -1.39 3.50 -7.69
CA GLU A 58 -1.22 3.61 -9.14
C GLU A 58 0.23 3.90 -9.59
N ALA A 59 1.18 3.91 -8.67
CA ALA A 59 2.59 4.08 -8.94
C ALA A 59 3.09 2.87 -9.74
N GLN A 60 3.54 3.15 -10.96
CA GLN A 60 4.34 2.22 -11.74
C GLN A 60 5.51 1.73 -10.88
N SER A 61 5.88 0.46 -11.06
CA SER A 61 7.08 -0.06 -10.42
C SER A 61 8.29 0.74 -10.88
N CYS A 62 9.23 0.96 -9.97
CA CYS A 62 10.37 1.81 -10.21
C CYS A 62 11.63 1.13 -9.68
N GLU A 63 12.61 0.90 -10.53
CA GLU A 63 13.94 0.44 -10.14
C GLU A 63 14.90 1.64 -10.04
N ASP A 64 15.88 1.53 -9.13
CA ASP A 64 16.85 2.58 -8.82
C ASP A 64 16.15 3.92 -8.49
N GLY A 65 15.11 3.86 -7.67
CA GLY A 65 14.25 4.99 -7.33
C GLY A 65 14.61 5.68 -6.01
N GLN A 66 14.00 6.84 -5.80
CA GLN A 66 14.03 7.57 -4.53
C GLN A 66 12.60 7.90 -4.09
N PHE A 67 12.26 7.58 -2.86
CA PHE A 67 10.90 7.57 -2.35
C PHE A 67 10.77 8.38 -1.06
N ALA A 68 9.75 9.23 -1.00
CA ALA A 68 9.35 9.92 0.21
C ALA A 68 8.29 9.09 0.94
N LEU A 69 8.60 8.66 2.16
CA LEU A 69 7.74 7.86 3.01
C LEU A 69 7.34 8.64 4.26
N LYS A 70 6.12 8.37 4.73
CA LYS A 70 5.62 8.83 6.02
C LYS A 70 5.42 7.65 6.95
N GLN A 71 6.10 7.65 8.08
CA GLN A 71 5.88 6.61 9.09
C GLN A 71 4.51 6.78 9.74
N GLN A 72 3.67 5.74 9.67
CA GLN A 72 2.34 5.71 10.31
C GLN A 72 2.31 4.86 11.58
N GLY A 73 3.32 4.00 11.78
CA GLY A 73 3.47 3.17 12.96
C GLY A 73 4.81 2.44 12.98
N LEU A 74 5.03 1.61 14.00
CA LEU A 74 6.23 0.78 14.08
C LEU A 74 6.29 -0.16 12.86
N GLY A 75 7.30 0.01 12.00
CA GLY A 75 7.47 -0.78 10.77
C GLY A 75 6.43 -0.54 9.67
N LYS A 76 5.56 0.48 9.80
CA LYS A 76 4.48 0.77 8.86
C LYS A 76 4.69 2.12 8.20
N TYR A 77 4.84 2.12 6.88
CA TYR A 77 5.16 3.31 6.11
C TYR A 77 4.14 3.55 5.01
N LYS A 78 3.75 4.80 4.79
CA LYS A 78 2.95 5.22 3.65
C LYS A 78 3.88 5.86 2.63
N LEU A 79 3.80 5.45 1.37
CA LEU A 79 4.46 6.17 0.28
C LEU A 79 3.71 7.46 -0.01
N GLU A 80 4.39 8.60 0.15
CA GLU A 80 3.84 9.93 -0.13
C GLU A 80 4.19 10.39 -1.54
N ALA A 81 5.41 10.09 -2.03
CA ALA A 81 5.82 10.43 -3.39
C ALA A 81 6.97 9.57 -3.92
N VAL A 82 7.01 9.37 -5.24
CA VAL A 82 8.20 8.95 -5.98
C VAL A 82 8.95 10.21 -6.38
N LEU A 83 10.10 10.47 -5.75
CA LEU A 83 10.90 11.68 -5.97
C LEU A 83 11.75 11.59 -7.23
N ASN A 84 12.29 10.40 -7.50
CA ASN A 84 13.06 10.10 -8.69
C ASN A 84 12.85 8.64 -9.09
N CYS A 85 12.85 8.38 -10.40
CA CYS A 85 12.85 7.03 -10.93
C CYS A 85 13.75 6.95 -12.15
N LYS A 86 14.73 6.05 -12.10
CA LYS A 86 15.65 5.86 -13.22
C LYS A 86 15.06 4.94 -14.27
N ASN A 87 14.45 3.83 -13.83
CA ASN A 87 13.82 2.86 -14.72
C ASN A 87 12.38 2.60 -14.25
N TRP A 88 11.41 3.10 -15.01
CA TRP A 88 10.02 2.71 -14.83
C TRP A 88 9.82 1.31 -15.41
N VAL A 89 9.44 0.37 -14.55
CA VAL A 89 9.18 -1.00 -14.94
C VAL A 89 7.68 -1.14 -15.14
N ASP A 90 7.27 -1.02 -16.40
CA ASP A 90 5.89 -1.19 -16.82
C ASP A 90 5.59 -2.69 -17.06
N GLU A 91 5.97 -3.51 -16.10
CA GLU A 91 5.60 -4.92 -16.09
C GLU A 91 5.07 -5.27 -14.71
N PRO A 92 3.74 -5.52 -14.61
CA PRO A 92 3.39 -6.75 -13.94
C PRO A 92 4.26 -7.81 -14.62
N ARG A 93 5.15 -8.50 -13.90
CA ARG A 93 5.44 -9.88 -14.34
C ARG A 93 4.07 -10.46 -14.54
N GLN A 94 3.64 -10.64 -15.79
CA GLN A 94 2.23 -10.90 -16.12
C GLN A 94 1.75 -11.88 -15.08
N LEU A 95 0.84 -11.46 -14.20
CA LEU A 95 0.23 -12.37 -13.26
C LEU A 95 -0.62 -13.28 -14.14
N LYS A 96 0.06 -14.31 -14.69
CA LYS A 96 -0.52 -15.27 -15.62
C LYS A 96 -1.63 -16.03 -14.92
N VAL A 97 -1.54 -16.12 -13.59
CA VAL A 97 -2.48 -16.81 -12.73
C VAL A 97 -2.75 -15.96 -11.49
N CYS A 98 -4.02 -15.62 -11.29
CA CYS A 98 -4.52 -15.13 -10.01
C CYS A 98 -5.09 -16.31 -9.21
N PRO A 99 -4.97 -16.30 -7.87
CA PRO A 99 -5.59 -17.34 -7.05
C PRO A 99 -7.11 -17.25 -7.12
N GLU A 100 -7.79 -18.40 -7.03
CA GLU A 100 -9.25 -18.52 -7.04
C GLU A 100 -9.88 -18.17 -5.68
N ILE A 101 -9.42 -17.09 -5.06
CA ILE A 101 -9.98 -16.58 -3.80
C ILE A 101 -11.04 -15.55 -4.14
N PHE A 102 -12.22 -15.70 -3.57
CA PHE A 102 -13.31 -14.74 -3.74
C PHE A 102 -13.27 -13.68 -2.64
N ALA A 103 -12.81 -12.48 -3.00
CA ALA A 103 -12.72 -11.31 -2.12
C ALA A 103 -12.95 -10.05 -2.99
N PRO A 104 -14.21 -9.74 -3.35
CA PRO A 104 -14.51 -8.82 -4.43
C PRO A 104 -14.04 -7.39 -4.15
N VAL A 105 -13.65 -6.69 -5.22
CA VAL A 105 -13.24 -5.28 -5.20
C VAL A 105 -13.84 -4.55 -6.41
N CYS A 106 -14.18 -3.27 -6.24
CA CYS A 106 -14.58 -2.41 -7.35
C CYS A 106 -13.34 -1.73 -7.93
N GLY A 107 -13.26 -1.65 -9.25
CA GLY A 107 -12.26 -0.86 -9.94
C GLY A 107 -12.82 -0.06 -11.12
N ALA A 108 -12.14 1.02 -11.47
CA ALA A 108 -12.42 1.84 -12.64
C ALA A 108 -11.49 1.44 -13.79
N VAL A 109 -12.07 1.23 -14.98
CA VAL A 109 -11.33 1.02 -16.22
C VAL A 109 -11.55 2.22 -17.11
N SER A 110 -10.47 2.89 -17.49
CA SER A 110 -10.53 4.02 -18.42
C SER A 110 -10.76 3.50 -19.84
N GLY A 111 -11.90 3.87 -20.43
CA GLY A 111 -12.25 3.58 -21.82
C GLY A 111 -12.34 4.85 -22.67
N ILE A 112 -12.62 4.69 -23.96
CA ILE A 112 -12.82 5.79 -24.92
C ILE A 112 -14.03 6.67 -24.52
N ASP A 113 -15.04 6.05 -23.88
CA ASP A 113 -16.30 6.69 -23.50
C ASP A 113 -16.34 7.16 -22.03
N GLY A 114 -15.21 7.14 -21.32
CA GLY A 114 -15.10 7.51 -19.90
C GLY A 114 -14.69 6.36 -18.99
N GLU A 115 -14.77 6.58 -17.67
CA GLU A 115 -14.48 5.56 -16.66
C GLU A 115 -15.66 4.58 -16.50
N ALA A 116 -15.37 3.28 -16.61
CA ALA A 116 -16.33 2.21 -16.32
C ALA A 116 -16.00 1.54 -14.98
N TYR A 117 -16.96 1.48 -14.06
CA TYR A 117 -16.81 0.80 -12.78
C TYR A 117 -17.17 -0.69 -12.92
N ILE A 118 -16.20 -1.57 -12.64
CA ILE A 118 -16.31 -3.02 -12.81
C ILE A 118 -15.95 -3.71 -11.49
N SER A 119 -16.76 -4.69 -11.10
CA SER A 119 -16.45 -5.55 -9.96
C SER A 119 -15.51 -6.68 -10.38
N PHE A 120 -14.38 -6.80 -9.69
CA PHE A 120 -13.43 -7.90 -9.87
C PHE A 120 -13.59 -8.91 -8.73
N PRO A 121 -13.39 -10.20 -8.98
CA PRO A 121 -13.56 -11.25 -7.97
C PRO A 121 -12.52 -11.19 -6.86
N ASN A 122 -11.35 -10.61 -7.13
CA ASN A 122 -10.31 -10.26 -6.17
C ASN A 122 -9.38 -9.18 -6.73
N SER A 123 -8.50 -8.66 -5.88
CA SER A 123 -7.60 -7.57 -6.22
C SER A 123 -6.47 -7.96 -7.17
N CYS A 124 -6.15 -9.26 -7.30
CA CYS A 124 -5.25 -9.74 -8.35
C CYS A 124 -5.88 -9.58 -9.72
N GLU A 125 -7.16 -9.93 -9.85
CA GLU A 125 -7.89 -9.82 -11.13
C GLU A 125 -8.11 -8.35 -11.55
N LEU A 126 -8.35 -7.47 -10.58
CA LEU A 126 -8.36 -6.01 -10.79
C LEU A 126 -7.04 -5.52 -11.37
N TYR A 127 -5.94 -5.91 -10.73
CA TYR A 127 -4.59 -5.52 -11.15
C TYR A 127 -4.22 -6.11 -12.52
N ARG A 128 -4.60 -7.38 -12.79
CA ARG A 128 -4.41 -8.02 -14.11
C ARG A 128 -5.12 -7.25 -15.22
N ALA A 129 -6.28 -6.67 -14.93
CA ALA A 129 -7.03 -5.83 -15.84
C ALA A 129 -6.48 -4.39 -15.97
N LYS A 130 -5.43 -4.03 -15.21
CA LYS A 130 -4.90 -2.67 -15.09
C LYS A 130 -5.98 -1.64 -14.73
N ALA A 131 -6.97 -2.07 -13.94
CA ALA A 131 -8.02 -1.20 -13.46
C ALA A 131 -7.55 -0.44 -12.21
N ILE A 132 -8.05 0.78 -12.04
CA ILE A 132 -7.83 1.61 -10.86
C ILE A 132 -8.71 1.09 -9.73
N TYR A 133 -8.18 0.87 -8.53
CA TYR A 133 -9.00 0.45 -7.39
C TYR A 133 -9.92 1.58 -6.91
N VAL A 134 -11.16 1.24 -6.58
CA VAL A 134 -12.17 2.20 -6.10
C VAL A 134 -12.57 1.91 -4.66
N ASN A 135 -13.09 0.71 -4.37
CA ASN A 135 -13.48 0.31 -3.03
C ASN A 135 -13.46 -1.22 -2.83
N GLU A 136 -13.51 -1.65 -1.56
CA GLU A 136 -13.71 -3.06 -1.21
C GLU A 136 -15.17 -3.43 -1.46
N GLY A 137 -15.41 -4.66 -1.93
CA GLY A 137 -16.75 -5.11 -2.30
C GLY A 137 -17.05 -4.94 -3.79
N ARG A 138 -18.32 -5.02 -4.16
CA ARG A 138 -18.76 -4.83 -5.55
C ARG A 138 -19.01 -3.34 -5.81
N CYS A 139 -18.91 -2.92 -7.06
CA CYS A 139 -19.40 -1.60 -7.48
C CYS A 139 -20.92 -1.52 -7.27
N GLU A 140 -21.39 -0.35 -6.85
CA GLU A 140 -22.83 -0.03 -6.67
C GLU A 140 -23.47 0.52 -7.94
#